data_AF-A0A3N5N158-F1
#
_entry.id   AF-A0A3N5N158-F1
#
_cell.length_a   1.000
_cell.length_b   1.000
_cell.length_c   1.000
_cell.angle_alpha   90.00
_cell.angle_beta   90.00
_cell.angle_gamma   90.00
#
_symmetry.space_group_name_H-M   'P 1'
#
loop_
_entity.id
_entity.type
_entity.pdbx_description
1 polymer ?
#
loop_
_entity_poly.entity_id
_entity_poly.type
_entity_poly.pdbx_seq_one_letter_code
_entity_poly.pdbx_strand_id
1 'polypeptide(L)'
;MKKSCMLWLHALLALAAGAALAQSGSAPDPLDPRARVPAVDYRATLSTYQPYRDPSLANWRETNEQVGRLGGHVGHTSAGRGAGKPAAAPAKDAPATHEPAASGHGGRR
;
A
#
# COMPACT_ATOMS: atom_id res chain seq x y z
N MET A 1 -13.68 11.74 -68.25
CA MET A 1 -15.01 11.30 -67.75
C MET A 1 -14.97 9.94 -67.05
N LYS A 2 -14.51 8.85 -67.71
CA LYS A 2 -14.48 7.48 -67.12
C LYS A 2 -13.64 7.36 -65.84
N LYS A 3 -12.46 8.00 -65.79
CA LYS A 3 -11.55 7.96 -64.63
C LYS A 3 -12.11 8.69 -63.39
N SER A 4 -12.79 9.82 -63.56
CA SER A 4 -13.46 10.54 -62.47
C SER A 4 -14.66 9.78 -61.92
N CYS A 5 -15.43 9.09 -62.77
CA CYS A 5 -16.53 8.23 -62.33
C CYS A 5 -16.00 7.06 -61.50
N MET A 6 -14.90 6.44 -61.94
CA MET A 6 -14.28 5.35 -61.22
C MET A 6 -13.71 5.80 -59.86
N LEU A 7 -13.06 6.97 -59.79
CA LEU A 7 -12.59 7.55 -58.51
C LEU A 7 -13.74 7.86 -57.55
N TRP A 8 -14.86 8.40 -58.04
CA TRP A 8 -16.05 8.64 -57.23
C TRP A 8 -16.69 7.36 -56.71
N LEU A 9 -16.71 6.31 -57.54
CA LEU A 9 -17.21 5.00 -57.13
C LEU A 9 -16.37 4.40 -55.99
N HIS A 10 -15.04 4.53 -56.06
CA HIS A 10 -14.15 4.03 -55.01
C HIS A 10 -14.28 4.86 -53.72
N ALA A 11 -14.44 6.18 -53.83
CA ALA A 11 -14.66 7.06 -52.68
C ALA A 11 -15.98 6.74 -51.96
N LEU A 12 -17.06 6.51 -52.73
CA LEU A 12 -18.36 6.08 -52.18
C LEU A 12 -18.28 4.70 -51.53
N LEU A 13 -17.56 3.75 -52.14
CA LEU A 13 -17.38 2.42 -51.57
C LEU A 13 -16.58 2.44 -50.27
N ALA A 14 -15.52 3.25 -50.19
CA ALA A 14 -14.73 3.44 -48.97
C ALA A 14 -15.56 4.10 -47.86
N LEU A 15 -16.39 5.10 -48.19
CA LEU A 15 -17.27 5.77 -47.24
C LEU A 15 -18.35 4.81 -46.70
N ALA A 16 -18.95 3.99 -47.56
CA ALA A 16 -19.94 3.00 -47.16
C ALA A 16 -19.34 1.90 -46.25
N ALA A 17 -18.12 1.44 -46.56
CA ALA A 17 -17.42 0.46 -45.72
C ALA A 17 -17.07 1.04 -44.33
N GLY A 18 -16.65 2.31 -44.26
CA GLY A 18 -16.40 2.98 -42.99
C GLY A 18 -17.66 3.18 -42.15
N ALA A 19 -18.79 3.52 -42.79
CA ALA A 19 -20.06 3.67 -42.11
C ALA A 19 -20.58 2.35 -41.51
N ALA A 20 -20.41 1.23 -42.22
CA ALA A 20 -20.82 -0.10 -41.75
C ALA A 20 -20.06 -0.54 -40.48
N LEU A 21 -18.78 -0.20 -40.37
CA LEU A 21 -17.96 -0.49 -39.18
C LEU A 21 -18.30 0.42 -37.98
N ALA A 22 -18.84 1.60 -38.23
CA ALA A 22 -19.25 2.56 -37.19
C ALA A 22 -20.64 2.28 -36.60
N GLN A 23 -21.41 1.36 -37.20
CA GLN A 23 -22.68 0.90 -36.64
C GLN A 23 -22.42 0.03 -35.42
N SER A 24 -22.20 0.67 -34.27
CA SER A 24 -22.34 0.01 -32.98
C SER A 24 -23.80 -0.41 -32.86
N GLY A 25 -24.08 -1.72 -33.02
CA GLY A 25 -25.42 -2.26 -32.86
C GLY A 25 -26.01 -1.83 -31.52
N SER A 26 -27.32 -1.57 -31.49
CA SER A 26 -28.03 -1.28 -30.25
C SER A 26 -27.74 -2.39 -29.22
N ALA A 27 -27.58 -2.00 -27.96
CA ALA A 27 -27.43 -2.96 -26.88
C ALA A 27 -28.60 -3.97 -26.93
N PRO A 28 -28.37 -5.27 -26.68
CA PRO A 28 -29.43 -6.26 -26.68
C PRO A 28 -30.54 -5.87 -25.68
N ASP A 29 -31.80 -6.15 -26.03
CA ASP A 29 -32.95 -5.84 -25.18
C ASP A 29 -32.84 -6.61 -23.85
N PRO A 30 -32.81 -5.92 -22.69
CA PRO A 30 -32.73 -6.59 -21.40
C PRO A 30 -33.99 -7.42 -21.07
N LEU A 31 -35.11 -7.20 -21.76
CA LEU A 31 -36.37 -7.94 -21.54
C LEU A 31 -36.51 -9.16 -22.47
N ASP A 32 -35.64 -9.32 -23.47
CA ASP A 32 -35.66 -10.50 -24.36
C ASP A 32 -34.80 -11.63 -23.77
N PRO A 33 -35.40 -12.76 -23.31
CA PRO A 33 -34.64 -13.88 -22.76
C PRO A 33 -33.82 -14.64 -23.82
N ARG A 34 -34.01 -14.37 -25.11
CA ARG A 34 -33.25 -14.96 -26.22
C ARG A 34 -32.14 -14.05 -26.73
N ALA A 35 -32.00 -12.85 -26.17
CA ALA A 35 -30.95 -11.92 -26.53
C ALA A 35 -29.56 -12.56 -26.36
N ARG A 36 -28.76 -12.55 -27.42
CA ARG A 36 -27.37 -13.04 -27.38
C ARG A 36 -26.50 -11.98 -26.70
N VAL A 37 -26.05 -12.27 -25.48
CA VAL A 37 -25.13 -11.42 -24.72
C VAL A 37 -23.73 -12.03 -24.67
N PRO A 38 -22.65 -11.20 -24.62
CA PRO A 38 -21.31 -11.70 -24.34
C PRO A 38 -21.25 -12.37 -22.97
N ALA A 39 -20.36 -13.37 -22.83
CA ALA A 39 -20.08 -13.98 -21.55
C ALA A 39 -19.41 -12.95 -20.61
N VAL A 40 -19.82 -12.94 -19.34
CA VAL A 40 -19.23 -12.08 -18.31
C VAL A 40 -18.19 -12.88 -17.54
N ASP A 41 -16.92 -12.48 -17.64
CA ASP A 41 -15.85 -13.02 -16.80
C ASP A 41 -15.91 -12.41 -15.40
N TYR A 42 -16.69 -13.03 -14.51
CA TYR A 42 -16.81 -12.56 -13.13
C TYR A 42 -15.52 -12.84 -12.33
N ARG A 43 -14.97 -11.77 -11.73
CA ARG A 43 -13.91 -11.85 -10.73
C ARG A 43 -14.42 -11.24 -9.43
N ALA A 44 -14.38 -12.04 -8.37
CA ALA A 44 -14.75 -11.55 -7.04
C ALA A 44 -13.80 -10.43 -6.60
N THR A 45 -14.36 -9.28 -6.26
CA THR A 45 -13.62 -8.09 -5.79
C THR A 45 -12.84 -8.35 -4.51
N LEU A 46 -13.32 -9.29 -3.68
CA LEU A 46 -12.71 -9.69 -2.42
C LEU A 46 -11.99 -11.04 -2.52
N SER A 47 -11.64 -11.49 -3.73
CA SER A 47 -10.93 -12.76 -3.94
C SER A 47 -9.61 -12.87 -3.15
N THR A 48 -8.99 -11.75 -2.83
CA THR A 48 -7.74 -11.66 -2.05
C THR A 48 -7.93 -11.08 -0.66
N TYR A 49 -9.16 -10.82 -0.24
CA TYR A 49 -9.42 -10.22 1.07
C TYR A 49 -9.00 -11.21 2.17
N GLN A 50 -8.10 -10.75 3.04
CA GLN A 50 -7.78 -11.43 4.29
C GLN A 50 -8.55 -10.74 5.41
N PRO A 51 -9.37 -11.48 6.19
CA PRO A 51 -10.00 -10.95 7.37
C PRO A 51 -8.97 -10.37 8.33
N TYR A 52 -9.33 -9.29 9.01
CA TYR A 52 -8.53 -8.77 10.09
C TYR A 52 -8.31 -9.85 11.15
N ARG A 53 -7.06 -9.96 11.62
CA ARG A 53 -6.68 -10.80 12.75
C ARG A 53 -5.91 -9.94 13.74
N ASP A 54 -6.21 -10.10 15.01
CA ASP A 54 -5.47 -9.43 16.05
C ASP A 54 -3.99 -9.80 15.95
N PRO A 55 -3.08 -8.82 15.85
CA PRO A 55 -1.66 -9.10 15.86
C PRO A 55 -1.27 -9.67 17.22
N SER A 56 -0.32 -10.61 17.23
CA SER A 56 0.31 -11.02 18.47
C SER A 56 1.01 -9.82 19.08
N LEU A 57 0.52 -9.34 20.23
CA LEU A 57 1.13 -8.23 20.94
C LEU A 57 2.42 -8.72 21.62
N ALA A 58 3.53 -8.02 21.39
CA ALA A 58 4.77 -8.26 22.12
C ALA A 58 4.60 -7.84 23.59
N ASN A 59 5.40 -8.44 24.48
CA ASN A 59 5.42 -7.99 25.87
C ASN A 59 5.95 -6.55 25.92
N TRP A 60 5.10 -5.63 26.39
CA TRP A 60 5.42 -4.21 26.42
C TRP A 60 6.66 -3.90 27.25
N ARG A 61 6.88 -4.65 28.36
CA ARG A 61 7.99 -4.42 29.26
C ARG A 61 9.31 -4.82 28.60
N GLU A 62 9.35 -6.01 28.03
CA GLU A 62 10.52 -6.52 27.31
C GLU A 62 10.90 -5.60 26.14
N THR A 63 9.89 -5.13 25.39
CA THR A 63 10.08 -4.20 24.28
C THR A 63 10.66 -2.87 24.75
N ASN A 64 10.14 -2.32 25.85
CA ASN A 64 10.63 -1.07 26.44
C ASN A 64 12.04 -1.22 27.03
N GLU A 65 12.35 -2.36 27.64
CA GLU A 65 13.70 -2.68 28.12
C GLU A 65 14.69 -2.74 26.95
N GLN A 66 14.30 -3.33 25.82
CA GLN A 66 15.14 -3.34 24.61
C GLN A 66 15.41 -1.92 24.08
N VAL A 67 14.38 -1.07 23.99
CA VAL A 67 14.54 0.34 23.61
C VAL A 67 15.41 1.10 24.63
N GLY A 68 15.25 0.80 25.92
CA GLY A 68 16.08 1.33 26.99
C GLY A 68 17.55 0.96 26.84
N ARG A 69 17.86 -0.31 26.50
CA ARG A 69 19.23 -0.78 26.20
C ARG A 69 19.85 -0.07 25.01
N LEU A 70 19.05 0.30 24.01
CA LEU A 70 19.51 1.06 22.85
C LEU A 70 19.77 2.54 23.16
N GLY A 71 19.36 3.02 24.34
CA GLY A 71 19.55 4.39 24.81
C GLY A 71 18.67 5.36 24.04
N GLY A 72 17.52 5.75 24.61
CA GLY A 72 16.44 6.51 23.95
C GLY A 72 16.79 7.84 23.27
N HIS A 73 18.05 8.28 23.32
CA HIS A 73 18.57 9.47 22.65
C HIS A 73 19.32 9.23 21.34
N VAL A 74 19.72 8.00 20.98
CA VAL A 74 20.53 7.77 19.75
C VAL A 74 19.86 8.23 18.46
N GLY A 75 18.53 8.22 18.39
CA GLY A 75 17.78 8.73 17.23
C GLY A 75 17.74 10.26 17.11
N HIS A 76 18.00 10.98 18.21
CA HIS A 76 17.92 12.45 18.27
C HIS A 76 19.27 13.14 18.45
N THR A 77 20.31 12.43 18.91
CA THR A 77 21.65 12.99 19.13
C THR A 77 22.61 12.82 17.96
N SER A 78 22.23 12.08 16.90
CA SER A 78 22.98 12.12 15.64
C SER A 78 22.63 13.40 14.88
N ALA A 79 23.32 14.48 15.22
CA ALA A 79 23.51 15.60 14.33
C ALA A 79 24.37 15.15 13.14
N GLY A 80 23.74 14.48 12.16
CA GLY A 80 24.26 14.30 10.82
C GLY A 80 25.29 13.18 10.61
N ARG A 81 25.03 12.42 9.53
CA ARG A 81 25.94 11.59 8.74
C ARG A 81 26.38 10.24 9.34
N GLY A 82 25.91 9.18 8.67
CA GLY A 82 26.81 8.18 8.11
C GLY A 82 27.20 7.02 9.02
N ALA A 83 27.15 5.83 8.41
CA ALA A 83 27.53 4.55 8.97
C ALA A 83 28.92 4.55 9.66
N GLY A 84 29.04 3.84 10.79
CA GLY A 84 30.34 3.56 11.39
C GLY A 84 30.26 3.11 12.84
N LYS A 85 30.23 1.78 13.03
CA LYS A 85 30.63 0.96 14.19
C LYS A 85 30.95 1.71 15.52
N PRO A 86 30.29 1.40 16.65
CA PRO A 86 30.72 1.91 17.96
C PRO A 86 32.09 1.31 18.34
N ALA A 87 33.06 2.19 18.61
CA ALA A 87 34.33 1.84 19.23
C ALA A 87 34.10 1.49 20.72
N ALA A 88 34.94 0.59 21.25
CA ALA A 88 34.82 0.00 22.58
C ALA A 88 34.75 1.04 23.71
N ALA A 89 33.91 0.76 24.71
CA ALA A 89 33.78 1.54 25.94
C ALA A 89 35.05 1.42 26.80
N PRO A 90 35.52 2.51 27.45
CA PRO A 90 36.53 2.38 28.49
C PRO A 90 35.88 1.90 29.79
N ALA A 91 36.46 0.86 30.40
CA ALA A 91 36.12 0.41 31.74
C ALA A 91 36.52 1.47 32.78
N LYS A 92 35.66 1.72 33.76
CA LYS A 92 36.04 2.35 35.02
C LYS A 92 35.37 1.62 36.17
N ASP A 93 36.21 1.02 36.99
CA ASP A 93 35.90 0.39 38.26
C ASP A 93 35.32 1.41 39.27
N ALA A 94 34.47 0.91 40.16
CA ALA A 94 33.61 1.59 41.15
C ALA A 94 34.38 2.28 42.31
N PRO A 95 33.74 2.89 43.34
CA PRO A 95 32.31 3.16 43.59
C PRO A 95 32.01 4.63 43.98
N ALA A 96 30.79 5.10 43.73
CA ALA A 96 30.26 6.29 44.40
C ALA A 96 29.05 5.88 45.23
N THR A 97 29.28 5.77 46.54
CA THR A 97 28.27 5.62 47.58
C THR A 97 27.35 6.84 47.51
N HIS A 98 26.11 6.65 47.06
CA HIS A 98 25.03 7.60 47.30
C HIS A 98 24.00 6.89 48.18
N GLU A 99 24.00 7.33 49.44
CA GLU A 99 23.09 6.98 50.51
C GLU A 99 21.61 7.11 50.05
N PRO A 100 20.70 6.22 50.48
CA PRO A 100 19.31 6.31 50.08
C PRO A 100 18.65 7.47 50.82
N ALA A 101 18.32 8.55 50.11
CA ALA A 101 17.39 9.55 50.61
C ALA A 101 15.99 8.90 50.66
N ALA A 102 15.59 8.45 51.85
CA ALA A 102 14.25 8.01 52.16
C ALA A 102 13.26 9.16 51.92
N SER A 103 12.65 9.21 50.73
CA SER A 103 11.49 10.05 50.47
C SER A 103 10.24 9.28 50.89
N GLY A 104 9.77 9.56 52.09
CA GLY A 104 8.50 9.06 52.59
C GLY A 104 7.33 9.65 51.81
N HIS A 105 6.60 8.82 51.07
CA HIS A 105 5.24 9.10 50.64
C HIS A 105 4.30 8.21 51.44
N GLY A 106 4.01 8.66 52.66
CA GLY A 106 3.02 8.05 53.53
C GLY A 106 1.62 8.25 52.95
N GLY A 107 1.11 7.23 52.26
CA GLY A 107 -0.30 7.08 51.98
C GLY A 107 -1.06 6.79 53.27
N ARG A 108 -1.89 7.73 53.69
CA ARG A 108 -2.84 7.58 54.80
C ARG A 108 -3.93 6.58 54.35
N ARG A 109 -4.26 5.63 55.23
CA ARG A 109 -5.35 4.65 55.05
C ARG A 109 -6.70 5.32 54.91
#